data_AF-A0A7X7ZE75-F1
#
_entry.id   AF-A0A7X7ZE75-F1
#
_cell.length_a   1.000
_cell.length_b   1.000
_cell.length_c   1.000
_cell.angle_alpha   90.00
_cell.angle_beta   90.00
_cell.angle_gamma   90.00
#
_symmetry.space_group_name_H-M   'P 1'
#
loop_
_entity.id
_entity.type
_entity.pdbx_description
1 polymer ?
#
loop_
_entity_poly.entity_id
_entity_poly.type
_entity_poly.pdbx_seq_one_letter_code
_entity_poly.pdbx_strand_id
1 'polypeptide(L)'
;MSEIDTLKAQITLLISQRDLYRMQYNDLKKTYQRDIAAVKRERDAYKKTCIRFAEQIEANKKKNPRGAGRHKYDKKWSDRYFQFSILMDQNKPMNEIMSSLQISRATFFRLKKVYTQDLNFDKPNENDAQQ
;
A
#
# COMPACT_ATOMS: atom_id res chain seq x y z
N MET A 1 35.71 14.11 -51.52
CA MET A 1 35.91 13.17 -50.40
C MET A 1 36.09 11.78 -50.98
N SER A 2 37.02 10.99 -50.44
CA SER A 2 37.17 9.61 -50.91
C SER A 2 36.02 8.74 -50.39
N GLU A 3 35.71 7.66 -51.10
CA GLU A 3 34.73 6.66 -50.68
C GLU A 3 35.03 6.11 -49.26
N ILE A 4 36.31 5.99 -48.94
CA ILE A 4 36.80 5.55 -47.63
C ILE A 4 36.40 6.52 -46.52
N ASP A 5 36.46 7.83 -46.77
CA ASP A 5 36.09 8.85 -45.77
C ASP A 5 34.58 8.83 -45.51
N THR A 6 33.80 8.57 -46.57
CA THR A 6 32.34 8.43 -46.49
C THR A 6 31.95 7.20 -45.66
N LEU A 7 32.61 6.06 -45.91
CA LEU A 7 32.39 4.83 -45.15
C LEU A 7 32.80 4.97 -43.67
N LYS A 8 33.92 5.66 -43.39
CA LYS A 8 34.33 5.96 -42.00
C LYS A 8 33.27 6.78 -41.27
N ALA A 9 32.74 7.83 -41.91
CA ALA A 9 31.70 8.67 -41.32
C ALA A 9 30.41 7.87 -41.05
N GLN A 10 30.01 6.99 -41.97
CA GLN A 10 28.84 6.11 -41.78
C GLN A 10 29.04 5.13 -40.63
N ILE A 11 30.23 4.51 -40.51
CA ILE A 11 30.56 3.61 -39.39
C ILE A 11 30.47 4.35 -38.05
N THR A 12 31.02 5.56 -37.96
CA THR A 12 30.92 6.39 -36.75
C THR A 12 29.48 6.69 -36.40
N LEU A 13 28.65 7.07 -37.37
CA LEU A 13 27.23 7.35 -37.15
C LEU A 13 26.49 6.12 -36.60
N LEU A 14 26.71 4.95 -37.20
CA LEU A 14 26.08 3.70 -36.78
C LEU A 14 26.51 3.28 -35.37
N ILE A 15 27.77 3.50 -34.99
CA ILE A 15 28.26 3.26 -33.64
C ILE A 15 27.54 4.17 -32.65
N SER A 16 27.45 5.48 -32.94
CA SER A 16 26.75 6.43 -32.09
C SER A 16 25.26 6.10 -31.94
N GLN A 17 24.59 5.70 -33.02
CA GLN A 17 23.20 5.26 -32.98
C GLN A 17 23.02 4.01 -32.10
N ARG A 18 23.87 3.00 -32.27
CA ARG A 18 23.86 1.79 -31.44
C ARG A 18 24.01 2.12 -29.95
N ASP A 19 24.94 2.99 -29.62
CA ASP A 19 25.23 3.35 -28.23
C ASP A 19 24.07 4.14 -27.61
N LEU A 20 23.43 5.02 -28.40
CA LEU A 20 22.20 5.73 -28.00
C LEU A 20 21.05 4.76 -27.72
N TYR A 21 20.78 3.80 -28.61
CA TYR A 21 19.75 2.78 -28.39
C TYR A 21 20.04 1.93 -27.15
N ARG A 22 21.30 1.57 -26.92
CA ARG A 22 21.71 0.82 -25.73
C ARG A 22 21.45 1.61 -24.45
N MET A 23 21.74 2.91 -24.43
CA MET A 23 21.44 3.79 -23.31
C MET A 23 19.92 3.88 -23.05
N GLN A 24 19.14 4.18 -24.07
CA GLN A 24 17.67 4.28 -23.97
C GLN A 24 17.05 2.98 -23.44
N TYR A 25 17.51 1.83 -23.93
CA TYR A 25 17.07 0.53 -23.45
C TYR A 25 17.40 0.30 -21.97
N ASN A 26 18.62 0.65 -21.54
CA ASN A 26 19.03 0.49 -20.15
C ASN A 26 18.23 1.39 -19.20
N ASP A 27 17.93 2.62 -19.60
CA ASP A 27 17.11 3.52 -18.80
C ASP A 27 15.67 3.02 -18.69
N LEU A 28 15.10 2.58 -19.81
CA LEU A 28 13.76 1.98 -19.82
C LEU A 28 13.71 0.72 -18.92
N LYS A 29 14.72 -0.15 -19.03
CA LYS A 29 14.85 -1.35 -18.18
C LYS A 29 14.91 -1.00 -16.70
N LYS A 30 15.67 0.04 -16.32
CA LYS A 30 15.75 0.51 -14.92
C LYS A 30 14.39 1.00 -14.43
N THR A 31 13.66 1.76 -15.24
CA THR A 31 12.31 2.25 -14.89
C THR A 31 11.35 1.09 -14.64
N TYR A 32 11.25 0.13 -15.57
CA TYR A 32 10.41 -1.06 -15.37
C TYR A 32 10.79 -1.87 -14.13
N GLN A 33 12.09 -2.02 -13.84
CA GLN A 33 12.54 -2.71 -12.64
C GLN A 33 12.09 -1.99 -11.35
N ARG A 34 12.11 -0.64 -11.33
CA ARG A 34 11.61 0.14 -10.20
C ARG A 34 10.09 -0.03 -10.04
N ASP A 35 9.34 0.03 -11.14
CA ASP A 35 7.88 -0.08 -11.12
C ASP A 35 7.44 -1.46 -10.62
N ILE A 36 8.07 -2.53 -11.12
CA ILE A 36 7.84 -3.90 -10.64
C ILE A 36 8.15 -4.01 -9.14
N ALA A 37 9.23 -3.38 -8.67
CA ALA A 37 9.56 -3.38 -7.25
C ALA A 37 8.53 -2.61 -6.41
N ALA A 38 8.01 -1.49 -6.90
CA ALA A 38 6.96 -0.71 -6.23
C ALA A 38 5.68 -1.53 -6.09
N VAL A 39 5.19 -2.14 -7.17
CA VAL A 39 3.99 -3.00 -7.17
C VAL A 39 4.15 -4.19 -6.22
N LYS A 40 5.34 -4.81 -6.17
CA LYS A 40 5.62 -5.89 -5.21
C LYS A 40 5.52 -5.43 -3.77
N ARG A 41 6.07 -4.24 -3.43
CA ARG A 41 5.96 -3.68 -2.08
C ARG A 41 4.52 -3.39 -1.69
N GLU A 42 3.74 -2.80 -2.59
CA GLU A 42 2.31 -2.53 -2.35
C GLU A 42 1.52 -3.81 -2.10
N ARG A 43 1.74 -4.84 -2.93
CA ARG A 43 1.14 -6.16 -2.75
C ARG A 43 1.49 -6.76 -1.40
N ASP A 44 2.76 -6.68 -0.99
CA ASP A 44 3.22 -7.26 0.26
C ASP A 44 2.66 -6.48 1.47
N ALA A 45 2.53 -5.16 1.38
CA ALA A 45 1.86 -4.33 2.38
C ALA A 45 0.37 -4.70 2.52
N TYR A 46 -0.34 -4.86 1.40
CA TYR A 46 -1.73 -5.31 1.38
C TYR A 46 -1.90 -6.71 1.96
N LYS A 47 -0.96 -7.63 1.69
CA LYS A 47 -0.99 -8.97 2.28
C LYS A 47 -0.83 -8.91 3.80
N LYS A 48 0.08 -8.08 4.31
CA LYS A 48 0.25 -7.88 5.76
C LYS A 48 -1.00 -7.31 6.41
N THR A 49 -1.66 -6.34 5.79
CA THR A 49 -2.93 -5.81 6.35
C THR A 49 -4.00 -6.88 6.40
N CYS A 50 -4.18 -7.67 5.33
CA CYS A 50 -5.15 -8.78 5.32
C CYS A 50 -4.89 -9.82 6.42
N ILE A 51 -3.62 -10.19 6.65
CA ILE A 51 -3.24 -11.12 7.72
C ILE A 51 -3.59 -10.53 9.09
N ARG A 52 -3.24 -9.26 9.36
CA ARG A 52 -3.60 -8.59 10.63
C ARG A 52 -5.13 -8.60 10.86
N PHE A 53 -5.91 -8.31 9.83
CA PHE A 53 -7.37 -8.37 9.94
C PHE A 53 -7.88 -9.78 10.23
N ALA A 54 -7.32 -10.81 9.59
CA ALA A 54 -7.69 -12.20 9.85
C ALA A 54 -7.35 -12.64 11.28
N GLU A 55 -6.16 -12.29 11.78
CA GLU A 55 -5.73 -12.56 13.16
C GLU A 55 -6.64 -11.87 14.17
N GLN A 56 -7.03 -10.61 13.90
CA GLN A 56 -7.94 -9.86 14.76
C GLN A 56 -9.34 -10.50 14.79
N ILE A 57 -9.85 -10.99 13.65
CA ILE A 57 -11.12 -11.74 13.60
C ILE A 57 -11.04 -13.00 14.47
N GLU A 58 -9.96 -13.78 14.36
CA GLU A 58 -9.78 -15.02 15.14
C GLU A 58 -9.62 -14.75 16.64
N ALA A 59 -8.82 -13.75 17.03
CA ALA A 59 -8.67 -13.36 18.43
C ALA A 59 -10.00 -12.92 19.06
N ASN A 60 -10.84 -12.22 18.30
CA ASN A 60 -12.15 -11.76 18.76
C ASN A 60 -13.18 -12.89 18.89
N LYS A 61 -13.14 -13.92 18.02
CA LYS A 61 -13.95 -15.13 18.18
C LYS A 61 -13.67 -15.84 19.51
N LYS A 62 -12.40 -15.92 19.91
CA LYS A 62 -11.99 -16.53 21.19
C LYS A 62 -12.50 -15.76 22.42
N LYS A 63 -12.61 -14.43 22.33
CA LYS A 63 -13.08 -13.56 23.44
C LYS A 63 -14.60 -13.56 23.65
N ASN A 64 -15.40 -13.92 22.64
CA ASN A 64 -16.85 -14.06 22.78
C ASN A 64 -17.36 -15.38 22.16
N PRO A 65 -17.12 -16.52 22.83
CA PRO A 65 -17.45 -17.84 22.30
C PRO A 65 -18.95 -18.10 22.13
N ARG A 66 -19.82 -17.28 22.75
CA ARG A 66 -21.28 -17.39 22.69
C ARG A 66 -21.95 -16.37 21.76
N GLY A 67 -21.20 -15.48 21.12
CA GLY A 67 -21.75 -14.46 20.22
C GLY A 67 -22.75 -13.49 20.86
N ALA A 68 -22.81 -13.43 22.19
CA ALA A 68 -23.80 -12.64 22.91
C ALA A 68 -23.34 -11.18 23.05
N GLY A 69 -24.21 -10.24 22.70
CA GLY A 69 -23.95 -8.81 22.71
C GLY A 69 -23.62 -8.25 21.32
N ARG A 70 -24.64 -7.65 20.69
CA ARG A 70 -24.62 -6.75 19.50
C ARG A 70 -23.49 -7.02 18.51
N HIS A 71 -23.81 -7.59 17.33
CA HIS A 71 -23.03 -7.63 16.08
C HIS A 71 -21.92 -6.55 15.98
N LYS A 72 -20.82 -6.71 16.74
CA LYS A 72 -19.67 -5.81 16.71
C LYS A 72 -18.79 -6.08 15.48
N TYR A 73 -19.15 -7.12 14.73
CA TYR A 73 -18.52 -7.57 13.50
C TYR A 73 -19.60 -7.97 12.50
N ASP A 74 -20.54 -7.05 12.20
CA ASP A 74 -21.27 -7.14 10.93
C ASP A 74 -20.21 -7.12 9.82
N LYS A 75 -20.28 -8.06 8.85
CA LYS A 75 -19.37 -8.10 7.71
C LYS A 75 -19.28 -6.73 7.04
N LYS A 76 -20.42 -6.00 6.98
CA LYS A 76 -20.49 -4.62 6.50
C LYS A 76 -19.65 -3.64 7.30
N TRP A 77 -19.54 -3.83 8.62
CA TRP A 77 -18.70 -2.99 9.47
C TRP A 77 -17.23 -3.30 9.24
N SER A 78 -16.85 -4.57 9.14
CA SER A 78 -15.48 -4.99 8.86
C SER A 78 -14.99 -4.48 7.51
N ASP A 79 -15.79 -4.66 6.45
CA ASP A 79 -15.46 -4.21 5.10
C ASP A 79 -15.31 -2.68 5.05
N ARG A 80 -16.21 -1.96 5.74
CA ARG A 80 -16.15 -0.50 5.85
C ARG A 80 -14.94 -0.03 6.65
N TYR A 81 -14.58 -0.73 7.72
CA TYR A 81 -13.41 -0.39 8.52
C TYR A 81 -12.11 -0.64 7.74
N PHE A 82 -12.04 -1.71 6.96
CA PHE A 82 -10.92 -2.00 6.05
C PHE A 82 -10.72 -0.89 5.00
N GLN A 83 -11.80 -0.47 4.34
CA GLN A 83 -11.72 0.64 3.38
C GLN A 83 -11.36 1.96 4.07
N PHE A 84 -11.90 2.20 5.28
CA PHE A 84 -11.54 3.35 6.09
C PHE A 84 -10.06 3.40 6.45
N SER A 85 -9.46 2.29 6.87
CA SER A 85 -8.04 2.25 7.22
C SER A 85 -7.14 2.55 6.02
N ILE A 86 -7.47 2.03 4.83
CA ILE A 86 -6.73 2.34 3.59
C ILE A 86 -6.76 3.84 3.30
N LEU A 87 -7.93 4.49 3.42
CA LEU A 87 -8.06 5.92 3.15
C LEU A 87 -7.35 6.79 4.20
N MET A 88 -7.33 6.34 5.46
CA MET A 88 -6.55 6.98 6.53
C MET A 88 -5.04 6.86 6.27
N ASP A 89 -4.56 5.69 5.85
CA ASP A 89 -3.15 5.46 5.50
C ASP A 89 -2.71 6.32 4.30
N GLN A 90 -3.63 6.60 3.38
CA GLN A 90 -3.43 7.52 2.25
C GLN A 90 -3.51 9.02 2.64
N ASN A 91 -3.65 9.34 3.93
CA ASN A 91 -3.82 10.71 4.45
C ASN A 91 -4.96 11.50 3.78
N LYS A 92 -6.05 10.81 3.39
CA LYS A 92 -7.20 11.48 2.79
C LYS A 92 -7.92 12.39 3.80
N PRO A 93 -8.42 13.56 3.37
CA PRO A 93 -9.16 14.45 4.26
C PRO A 93 -10.51 13.82 4.65
N MET A 94 -10.99 14.15 5.85
CA MET A 94 -12.22 13.59 6.43
C MET A 94 -13.43 13.68 5.49
N ASN A 95 -13.60 14.81 4.78
CA ASN A 95 -14.73 14.99 3.86
C ASN A 95 -14.69 14.00 2.69
N GLU A 96 -13.49 13.70 2.17
CA GLU A 96 -13.31 12.72 1.10
C GLU A 96 -13.58 11.30 1.62
N ILE A 97 -13.08 10.97 2.82
CA ILE A 97 -13.35 9.67 3.46
C ILE A 97 -14.84 9.45 3.70
N MET A 98 -15.53 10.47 4.24
CA MET A 98 -16.96 10.40 4.50
C MET A 98 -17.78 10.22 3.23
N SER A 99 -17.40 10.94 2.16
CA SER A 99 -18.08 10.86 0.86
C SER A 99 -17.86 9.51 0.20
N SER A 100 -16.61 9.03 0.15
CA SER A 100 -16.25 7.76 -0.47
C SER A 100 -16.90 6.55 0.20
N LEU A 101 -17.02 6.58 1.54
CA LEU A 101 -17.61 5.48 2.30
C LEU A 101 -19.11 5.66 2.56
N GLN A 102 -19.69 6.80 2.16
CA GLN A 102 -21.06 7.21 2.48
C GLN A 102 -21.39 7.07 3.97
N ILE A 103 -20.52 7.62 4.82
CA ILE A 103 -20.63 7.54 6.27
C ILE A 103 -20.92 8.90 6.91
N SER A 104 -21.65 8.87 8.02
CA SER A 104 -21.85 10.07 8.84
C SER A 104 -20.56 10.50 9.54
N ARG A 105 -20.50 11.78 9.96
CA ARG A 105 -19.40 12.32 10.77
C ARG A 105 -19.21 11.55 12.08
N ALA A 106 -20.30 11.13 12.72
CA ALA A 106 -20.25 10.32 13.94
C ALA A 106 -19.60 8.96 13.67
N THR A 107 -19.96 8.32 12.56
CA THR A 107 -19.35 7.06 12.13
C THR A 107 -17.87 7.22 11.83
N PHE A 108 -17.47 8.32 11.18
CA PHE A 108 -16.06 8.66 10.93
C PHE A 108 -15.25 8.68 12.23
N PHE A 109 -15.68 9.44 13.25
CA PHE A 109 -14.96 9.50 14.53
C PHE A 109 -14.92 8.17 15.25
N ARG A 110 -15.99 7.36 15.13
CA ARG A 110 -16.02 6.02 15.70
C ARG A 110 -14.98 5.10 15.05
N LEU A 111 -14.88 5.11 13.72
CA LEU A 111 -13.86 4.34 12.99
C LEU A 111 -12.45 4.89 13.26
N LYS A 112 -12.27 6.21 13.30
CA LYS A 112 -10.99 6.86 13.65
C LYS A 112 -10.49 6.43 15.02
N LYS A 113 -11.38 6.35 16.02
CA LYS A 113 -11.03 5.88 17.37
C LYS A 113 -10.46 4.46 17.33
N VAL A 114 -11.15 3.54 16.66
CA VAL A 114 -10.68 2.14 16.53
C VAL A 114 -9.35 2.10 15.78
N TYR A 115 -9.21 2.84 14.68
CA TYR A 115 -7.97 2.95 13.91
C TYR A 115 -6.79 3.46 14.75
N THR A 116 -6.98 4.50 15.56
CA THR A 116 -5.93 4.98 16.47
C THR A 116 -5.60 3.98 17.58
N GLN A 117 -6.57 3.18 18.04
CA GLN A 117 -6.32 2.13 19.02
C GLN A 117 -5.51 0.98 18.41
N ASP A 118 -5.84 0.59 17.17
CA ASP A 118 -5.10 -0.44 16.44
C ASP A 118 -3.68 0.00 16.12
N LEU A 119 -3.45 1.28 15.78
CA LEU A 119 -2.11 1.85 15.59
C LEU A 119 -1.26 1.84 16.87
N ASN A 120 -1.89 1.97 18.04
CA ASN A 120 -1.19 1.97 19.32
C ASN A 120 -0.98 0.57 19.91
N PHE A 121 -1.52 -0.48 19.29
CA PHE A 121 -1.35 -1.87 19.74
C PHE A 121 0.08 -2.40 19.53
N ASP A 122 0.82 -1.81 18.58
CA ASP A 122 2.23 -2.13 18.30
C ASP A 122 3.22 -1.40 19.23
N LYS A 123 2.76 -0.52 20.11
CA LYS A 123 3.62 0.10 21.12
C LYS A 123 3.64 -0.78 22.36
N PRO A 124 4.83 -1.22 22.84
CA PRO A 124 4.91 -1.92 24.11
C PRO A 124 4.33 -1.01 25.19
N ASN A 125 3.46 -1.57 26.02
CA ASN A 125 2.88 -0.89 27.15
C ASN A 125 4.05 -0.57 28.12
N GLU A 126 4.39 0.71 28.32
CA GLU A 126 5.52 1.13 29.18
C GLU A 126 5.35 0.65 30.64
N ASN A 127 4.18 0.15 31.01
CA ASN A 127 3.88 -0.43 32.32
C ASN A 127 4.17 -1.95 32.44
N ASP A 128 4.45 -2.64 31.34
CA ASP A 128 4.76 -4.08 31.36
C ASP A 128 6.27 -4.35 31.61
N ALA A 129 7.09 -3.29 31.73
CA ALA A 129 8.51 -3.36 32.04
C ALA A 129 8.83 -3.25 33.55
N GLN A 130 7.81 -3.23 34.42
CA GLN A 130 7.95 -3.13 35.88
C GLN A 130 7.21 -4.25 36.65
N GLN A 131 7.23 -5.49 36.15
CA GLN A 131 6.87 -6.68 36.92
C GLN A 131 7.94 -7.75 36.84
#